data_AF-A0A2V9TI73-F1
#
_entry.id   AF-A0A2V9TI73-F1
#
_cell.length_a   1.000
_cell.length_b   1.000
_cell.length_c   1.000
_cell.angle_alpha   90.00
_cell.angle_beta   90.00
_cell.angle_gamma   90.00
#
_symmetry.space_group_name_H-M   'P 1'
#
loop_
_entity.id
_entity.type
_entity.pdbx_description
1 polymer ?
#
loop_
_entity_poly.entity_id
_entity_poly.type
_entity_poly.pdbx_seq_one_letter_code
_entity_poly.pdbx_strand_id
1 'polypeptide(L)'
;MKRAHKTLRAKVRKIIRPAYPTQPEKAEISIDEADDLYREIRIENRLMDEKGKEARLKQGAEVEVQIEAIRKPQEARHENATLPLL
;
A
#
# COMPACT_ATOMS: atom_id res chain seq x y z
N MET A 1 15.68 10.47 -13.29
CA MET A 1 14.21 10.40 -13.11
C MET A 1 13.87 11.02 -11.76
N LYS A 2 12.97 12.02 -11.69
CA LYS A 2 12.50 12.54 -10.40
C LYS A 2 11.54 11.52 -9.79
N ARG A 3 11.87 10.97 -8.62
CA ARG A 3 10.98 10.13 -7.81
C ARG A 3 10.29 11.02 -6.79
N ALA A 4 8.96 10.95 -6.71
CA ALA A 4 8.24 11.54 -5.58
C ALA A 4 8.13 10.46 -4.50
N HIS A 5 8.36 10.84 -3.24
CA HIS A 5 8.26 9.91 -2.11
C HIS A 5 7.54 10.56 -0.94
N LYS A 6 6.92 9.74 -0.09
CA LYS A 6 6.30 10.17 1.18
C LYS A 6 6.42 9.03 2.19
N THR A 7 6.80 9.36 3.42
CA THR A 7 6.76 8.42 4.55
C THR A 7 5.60 8.79 5.45
N LEU A 8 4.82 7.80 5.88
CA LEU A 8 3.65 7.97 6.73
C LEU A 8 3.80 7.12 7.99
N ARG A 9 3.33 7.65 9.11
CA ARG A 9 3.31 6.90 10.37
C ARG A 9 2.08 6.00 10.38
N ALA A 10 2.25 4.82 10.90
CA ALA A 10 1.19 3.84 10.91
C ALA A 10 1.34 2.83 12.04
N LYS A 11 0.25 2.15 12.33
CA LYS A 11 0.18 1.15 13.38
C LYS A 11 -0.49 -0.11 12.88
N VAL A 12 0.04 -1.27 13.27
CA VAL A 12 -0.58 -2.56 12.99
C VAL A 12 -1.83 -2.69 13.86
N ARG A 13 -3.00 -2.47 13.26
CA ARG A 13 -4.30 -2.52 13.96
C ARG A 13 -4.69 -3.94 14.32
N LYS A 14 -4.51 -4.88 13.37
CA LYS A 14 -4.94 -6.27 13.55
C LYS A 14 -4.11 -7.23 12.71
N ILE A 15 -3.88 -8.42 13.26
CA ILE A 15 -3.42 -9.58 12.50
C ILE A 15 -4.65 -10.40 12.10
N ILE A 16 -4.88 -10.54 10.80
CA ILE A 16 -6.01 -11.27 10.22
C ILE A 16 -5.54 -12.69 9.91
N ARG A 17 -6.01 -13.65 10.71
CA ARG A 17 -5.78 -15.06 10.44
C ARG A 17 -6.57 -15.50 9.20
N PRO A 18 -5.99 -16.36 8.35
CA PRO A 18 -6.68 -16.85 7.17
C PRO A 18 -7.84 -17.77 7.56
N ALA A 19 -8.92 -17.74 6.78
CA ALA A 19 -10.05 -18.67 6.96
C ALA A 19 -9.71 -20.09 6.47
N TYR A 20 -8.77 -20.21 5.53
CA TYR A 20 -8.34 -21.47 4.94
C TYR A 20 -6.83 -21.63 5.06
N PRO A 21 -6.30 -22.85 5.30
CA PRO A 21 -4.86 -23.09 5.44
C PRO A 21 -4.02 -22.69 4.21
N THR A 22 -4.64 -22.59 3.04
CA THR A 22 -3.99 -22.20 1.79
C THR A 22 -3.80 -20.68 1.63
N GLN A 23 -4.41 -19.88 2.51
CA GLN A 23 -4.34 -18.43 2.45
C GLN A 23 -3.30 -17.88 3.43
N PRO A 24 -2.60 -16.80 3.08
CA PRO A 24 -1.64 -16.17 3.97
C PRO A 24 -2.35 -15.34 5.06
N GLU A 25 -1.73 -15.29 6.24
CA GLU A 25 -2.04 -14.29 7.27
C GLU A 25 -1.77 -12.89 6.74
N LYS A 26 -2.65 -11.93 7.06
CA LYS A 26 -2.51 -10.52 6.67
C LYS A 26 -2.34 -9.62 7.88
N ALA A 27 -1.54 -8.57 7.72
CA ALA A 27 -1.48 -7.46 8.65
C ALA A 27 -2.38 -6.32 8.13
N GLU A 28 -3.30 -5.87 8.96
CA GLU A 28 -4.05 -4.63 8.76
C GLU A 28 -3.32 -3.48 9.44
N ILE A 29 -2.97 -2.47 8.66
CA ILE A 29 -2.17 -1.33 9.08
C ILE A 29 -3.02 -0.08 8.90
N SER A 30 -3.16 0.70 9.97
CA SER A 30 -3.85 1.99 9.98
C SER A 30 -2.82 3.10 9.82
N ILE A 31 -3.03 4.01 8.87
CA ILE A 31 -2.18 5.16 8.58
C ILE A 31 -2.72 6.39 9.32
N ASP A 32 -1.87 7.09 10.06
CA ASP A 32 -2.32 8.17 10.94
C ASP A 32 -2.74 9.42 10.16
N GLU A 33 -2.02 9.75 9.08
CA GLU A 33 -2.25 10.95 8.28
C GLU A 33 -3.26 10.78 7.13
N ALA A 34 -3.93 9.63 7.04
CA ALA A 34 -4.90 9.33 5.99
C ALA A 34 -6.34 9.61 6.45
N ASP A 35 -7.22 9.93 5.49
CA ASP A 35 -8.64 10.19 5.75
C ASP A 35 -9.30 9.00 6.45
N ASP A 36 -10.22 9.32 7.37
CA ASP A 36 -10.74 8.37 8.34
C ASP A 36 -11.32 7.08 7.74
N LEU A 37 -11.98 7.20 6.58
CA LEU A 37 -12.62 6.10 5.85
C LEU A 37 -11.66 5.29 4.97
N TYR A 38 -10.44 5.79 4.71
CA TYR A 38 -9.51 5.26 3.72
C TYR A 38 -8.09 5.05 4.27
N ARG A 39 -7.93 4.99 5.59
CA ARG A 39 -6.62 4.89 6.24
C ARG A 39 -6.01 3.50 6.33
N GLU A 40 -6.73 2.46 5.90
CA GLU A 40 -6.35 1.08 6.15
C GLU A 40 -5.75 0.40 4.93
N ILE A 41 -4.60 -0.25 5.12
CA ILE A 41 -3.99 -1.14 4.14
C ILE A 41 -3.88 -2.55 4.71
N ARG A 42 -4.08 -3.56 3.85
CA ARG A 42 -3.90 -4.98 4.21
C ARG A 42 -2.85 -5.60 3.33
N ILE A 43 -1.77 -6.06 3.94
CA ILE A 43 -0.66 -6.74 3.26
C ILE A 43 -0.51 -8.15 3.81
N GLU A 44 0.07 -9.07 3.03
CA GLU A 44 0.52 -10.34 3.59
C GLU A 44 1.53 -10.06 4.70
N ASN A 45 1.32 -10.66 5.87
CA ASN A 45 2.21 -10.47 7.00
C ASN A 45 3.47 -11.33 6.81
N ARG A 46 4.23 -11.15 5.74
CA ARG A 46 5.44 -11.92 5.46
C ARG A 46 6.53 -10.96 5.01
N LEU A 47 7.45 -10.66 5.91
CA LEU A 47 8.55 -9.73 5.68
C LEU A 47 9.88 -10.48 5.72
N MET A 48 10.93 -9.82 5.23
CA MET A 48 12.30 -10.27 5.42
C MET A 48 13.06 -9.23 6.23
N ASP A 49 13.84 -9.66 7.20
CA ASP A 49 14.77 -8.80 7.91
C ASP A 49 16.04 -8.53 7.06
N GLU A 50 16.95 -7.71 7.60
CA GLU A 50 18.22 -7.34 6.95
C GLU A 50 19.12 -8.55 6.62
N LYS A 51 18.88 -9.70 7.25
CA LYS A 51 19.62 -10.95 7.03
C LYS A 51 18.87 -11.91 6.10
N GLY A 52 17.74 -11.49 5.53
CA GLY A 52 16.87 -12.30 4.68
C GLY A 52 16.05 -13.34 5.43
N LYS A 53 15.97 -13.28 6.77
CA LYS A 53 15.14 -14.19 7.56
C LYS A 53 13.70 -13.69 7.58
N GLU A 54 12.76 -14.63 7.51
CA GLU A 54 11.34 -14.31 7.59
C GLU A 54 11.00 -13.67 8.94
N ALA A 55 10.30 -12.53 8.87
CA ALA A 55 9.78 -11.77 9.99
C ALA A 55 8.28 -11.55 9.85
N ARG A 56 7.60 -11.34 10.97
CA ARG A 56 6.16 -11.12 11.08
C ARG A 56 5.90 -9.88 11.94
N LEU A 57 4.99 -9.03 11.50
CA LEU A 57 4.47 -7.92 12.30
C LEU A 57 3.58 -8.46 13.43
N LYS A 58 3.49 -7.68 14.51
CA LYS A 58 2.63 -7.94 15.66
C LYS A 58 1.60 -6.84 15.78
N GLN A 59 0.41 -7.19 16.27
CA GLN A 59 -0.62 -6.20 16.60
C GLN A 59 -0.06 -5.15 17.57
N GLY A 60 -0.37 -3.88 17.31
CA GLY A 60 0.08 -2.73 18.09
C GLY A 60 1.47 -2.21 17.73
N ALA A 61 2.22 -2.89 16.85
CA ALA A 61 3.52 -2.41 16.41
C ALA A 61 3.39 -1.08 15.63
N GLU A 62 4.29 -0.14 15.94
CA GLU A 62 4.50 1.06 15.15
C GLU A 62 5.31 0.70 13.89
N VAL A 63 4.90 1.23 12.74
CA VAL A 63 5.54 0.99 11.44
C VAL A 63 5.57 2.28 10.61
N GLU A 64 6.46 2.33 9.63
CA GLU A 64 6.47 3.37 8.60
C GLU A 64 5.96 2.81 7.27
N VAL A 65 5.10 3.55 6.60
CA VAL A 65 4.67 3.26 5.22
C VAL A 65 5.40 4.21 4.28
N GLN A 66 6.25 3.66 3.42
CA GLN A 66 6.97 4.42 2.40
C GLN A 66 6.26 4.29 1.05
N ILE A 67 5.86 5.41 0.48
CA ILE A 67 5.23 5.51 -0.83
C ILE A 67 6.26 6.07 -1.80
N GLU A 68 6.57 5.33 -2.86
CA GLU A 68 7.40 5.79 -3.97
C GLU A 68 6.60 5.87 -5.27
N ALA A 69 6.62 7.03 -5.92
CA ALA A 69 6.01 7.24 -7.22
C ALA A 69 7.07 7.43 -8.30
N ILE A 70 7.08 6.52 -9.26
CA ILE A 70 7.91 6.58 -10.46
C ILE A 70 7.08 7.24 -11.56
N ARG A 71 7.43 8.48 -11.93
CA ARG A 71 6.81 9.14 -13.09
C ARG A 71 7.23 8.42 -14.37
N LYS A 72 6.29 7.74 -15.02
CA LYS A 72 6.41 7.40 -16.43
C LYS A 72 5.92 8.60 -17.26
N PRO A 73 6.51 8.90 -18.43
CA PRO A 73 5.91 9.83 -19.36
C PRO A 73 4.49 9.36 -19.65
N GLN A 74 3.51 10.21 -19.39
CA GLN A 74 2.15 9.94 -19.81
C GLN A 74 2.09 10.24 -21.30
N GLU A 75 1.85 9.24 -22.15
CA GLU A 75 1.54 9.50 -23.56
C GLU A 75 0.32 10.42 -23.60
N ALA A 76 0.42 11.52 -24.36
CA ALA A 76 -0.68 12.45 -24.50
C ALA A 76 -1.91 11.67 -25.00
N ARG A 77 -3.01 11.71 -24.25
CA ARG A 77 -4.30 11.29 -24.80
C ARG A 77 -4.57 12.19 -26.00
N HIS A 78 -4.59 11.62 -27.21
CA HIS A 78 -5.15 12.29 -28.37
C HIS A 78 -6.65 12.45 -28.14
N GLU A 79 -7.05 13.66 -27.77
CA GLU A 79 -8.45 14.06 -27.75
C GLU A 79 -8.87 14.35 -29.21
N ASN A 80 -9.43 13.36 -29.89
CA ASN A 80 -10.05 13.53 -31.20
C ASN A 80 -11.35 12.73 -31.24
N ALA A 81 -12.48 13.37 -30.95
CA ALA A 81 -13.78 13.01 -31.49
C ALA A 81 -14.75 14.19 -31.35
N THR A 82 -14.58 15.19 -32.21
CA THR A 82 -15.70 16.05 -32.59
C THR A 82 -16.70 15.16 -33.34
N LEU A 83 -17.82 14.82 -32.71
CA LEU A 83 -18.98 14.31 -33.44
C LEU A 83 -19.61 15.48 -34.19
N PRO A 84 -19.78 15.43 -35.53
CA PRO A 84 -20.60 16.44 -36.19
C PRO A 84 -22.05 16.26 -35.72
N LEU A 85 -22.66 17.35 -35.24
CA LEU A 85 -24.11 17.46 -35.13
C LEU A 85 -24.68 17.52 -36.56
N LEU A 86 -25.80 16.81 -36.74
CA LEU A 86 -26.58 16.58 -37.97
C LEU A 86 -26.61 17.74 -38.97
#